data_AF-A0A1Z8QD02-F1
#
_entry.id   AF-A0A1Z8QD02-F1
#
_cell.length_a   1.000
_cell.length_b   1.000
_cell.length_c   1.000
_cell.angle_alpha   90.00
_cell.angle_beta   90.00
_cell.angle_gamma   90.00
#
_symmetry.space_group_name_H-M   'P 1'
#
loop_
_entity.id
_entity.type
_entity.pdbx_description
1 polymer ?
#
loop_
_entity_poly.entity_id
_entity_poly.type
_entity_poly.pdbx_seq_one_letter_code
_entity_poly.pdbx_strand_id
1 'polypeptide(L)'
;MKLTLIIFVSLFISLPIQGEINGDIEYGKKLAEESPSPLILQILLYKYLDSPKQLLKNGCEGCHELKTFEGNTKEEILDRILKSWHASGYIEDDLNDLATFLFEETNKS
;
A
#
# COMPACT_ATOMS: atom_id res chain seq x y z
N MET A 1 41.91 6.50 -33.23
CA MET A 1 41.53 6.06 -31.88
C MET A 1 40.15 5.42 -31.95
N LYS A 2 40.04 4.10 -31.70
CA LYS A 2 38.75 3.41 -31.63
C LYS A 2 38.27 3.50 -30.17
N LEU A 3 37.22 4.27 -29.91
CA LEU A 3 36.52 4.24 -28.62
C LEU A 3 35.61 3.01 -28.62
N THR A 4 36.01 1.96 -27.90
CA THR A 4 35.16 0.80 -27.65
C THR A 4 34.15 1.21 -26.57
N LEU A 5 32.91 1.50 -26.97
CA LEU A 5 31.82 1.80 -26.05
C LEU A 5 31.32 0.49 -25.44
N ILE A 6 31.70 0.20 -24.20
CA ILE A 6 31.19 -0.95 -23.46
C ILE A 6 29.87 -0.51 -22.82
N ILE A 7 28.75 -0.93 -23.41
CA ILE A 7 27.42 -0.77 -22.81
C ILE A 7 27.28 -1.86 -21.74
N PHE A 8 27.37 -1.47 -20.47
CA PHE A 8 26.99 -2.32 -19.34
C PHE A 8 25.47 -2.45 -19.35
N VAL A 9 24.95 -3.54 -19.91
CA VAL A 9 23.56 -3.95 -19.71
C VAL A 9 23.46 -4.52 -18.30
N SER A 10 23.17 -3.67 -17.32
CA SER A 10 22.76 -4.14 -16.00
C SER A 10 21.36 -4.75 -16.12
N LEU A 11 21.28 -6.07 -16.33
CA LEU A 11 20.07 -6.83 -16.05
C LEU A 11 19.82 -6.73 -14.54
N PHE A 12 18.98 -5.79 -14.12
CA PHE A 12 18.33 -5.84 -12.82
C PHE A 12 17.31 -6.98 -12.88
N ILE A 13 17.75 -8.20 -12.60
CA ILE A 13 16.83 -9.27 -12.23
C ILE A 13 16.42 -8.95 -10.80
N SER A 14 15.35 -8.17 -10.64
CA SER A 14 14.63 -8.09 -9.38
C SER A 14 13.95 -9.44 -9.16
N LEU A 15 14.67 -10.36 -8.51
CA LEU A 15 14.01 -11.46 -7.80
C LEU A 15 13.04 -10.79 -6.81
N PRO A 16 11.73 -11.09 -6.83
CA PRO A 16 10.91 -10.70 -5.71
C PRO A 16 11.48 -11.48 -4.53
N ILE A 17 12.15 -10.78 -3.62
CA ILE A 17 12.36 -11.30 -2.28
C ILE A 17 10.95 -11.29 -1.69
N GLN A 18 10.15 -12.31 -2.01
CA GLN A 18 8.85 -12.51 -1.41
C GLN A 18 9.13 -13.07 -0.02
N GLY A 19 9.46 -12.14 0.89
CA GLY A 19 9.29 -12.40 2.30
C GLY A 19 7.83 -12.78 2.55
N GLU A 20 7.59 -13.66 3.50
CA GLU A 20 6.24 -14.02 3.91
C GLU A 20 5.50 -12.75 4.36
N ILE A 21 4.31 -12.50 3.79
CA ILE A 21 3.48 -11.35 4.19
C ILE A 21 2.87 -11.68 5.56
N ASN A 22 3.56 -11.20 6.60
CA ASN A 22 3.19 -11.44 7.99
C ASN A 22 3.42 -10.16 8.80
N GLY A 23 2.36 -9.37 8.94
CA GLY A 23 2.35 -8.09 9.62
C GLY A 23 1.48 -8.06 10.88
N ASP A 24 1.57 -6.96 11.62
CA ASP A 24 0.77 -6.68 12.81
C ASP A 24 -0.69 -6.39 12.43
N ILE A 25 -1.60 -7.25 12.89
CA ILE A 25 -3.04 -7.14 12.60
C ILE A 25 -3.65 -5.89 13.25
N GLU A 26 -3.23 -5.53 14.47
CA GLU A 26 -3.80 -4.39 15.19
C GLU A 26 -3.37 -3.08 14.52
N TYR A 27 -2.11 -3.00 14.10
CA TYR A 27 -1.62 -1.86 13.34
C TYR A 27 -2.23 -1.80 11.93
N GLY A 28 -2.33 -2.94 11.24
CA GLY A 28 -3.01 -3.05 9.95
C GLY A 28 -4.46 -2.57 10.00
N LYS A 29 -5.20 -2.90 11.07
CA LYS A 29 -6.55 -2.37 11.32
C LYS A 29 -6.53 -0.85 11.44
N LYS A 30 -5.60 -0.30 12.22
CA LYS A 30 -5.47 1.15 12.37
C LYS A 30 -5.20 1.83 11.02
N LEU A 31 -4.36 1.26 10.17
CA LEU A 31 -4.10 1.78 8.82
C LEU A 31 -5.33 1.68 7.90
N ALA A 32 -6.13 0.62 8.05
CA ALA A 32 -7.37 0.43 7.29
C ALA A 32 -8.45 1.44 7.67
N GLU A 33 -8.54 1.82 8.95
CA GLU A 33 -9.46 2.85 9.46
C GLU A 33 -8.93 4.27 9.20
N GLU A 34 -7.64 4.49 9.48
CA GLU A 34 -6.97 5.79 9.53
C GLU A 34 -5.60 5.73 8.84
N SER A 35 -5.58 6.03 7.54
CA SER A 35 -4.34 6.26 6.83
C SER A 35 -4.14 7.75 6.51
N PRO A 36 -2.99 8.34 6.86
CA PRO A 36 -2.66 9.66 6.39
C PRO A 36 -2.49 9.61 4.86
N SER A 37 -3.25 10.44 4.16
CA SER A 37 -3.03 10.66 2.73
C SER A 37 -1.57 11.09 2.47
N PRO A 38 -0.95 10.66 1.36
CA PRO A 38 0.41 11.06 1.02
C PRO A 38 0.57 12.59 1.07
N LEU A 39 1.72 13.07 1.54
CA LEU A 39 1.97 14.51 1.77
C LEU A 39 1.62 15.39 0.55
N ILE A 40 1.85 14.88 -0.66
CA ILE A 40 1.51 15.59 -1.90
C ILE A 40 0.00 15.83 -2.04
N LEU A 41 -0.84 14.86 -1.66
CA LEU A 41 -2.29 15.02 -1.69
C LEU A 41 -2.77 15.91 -0.56
N GLN A 42 -2.12 15.85 0.60
CA GLN A 42 -2.39 16.82 1.67
C GLN A 42 -2.19 18.25 1.16
N ILE A 43 -1.08 18.53 0.49
CA ILE A 43 -0.79 19.86 -0.08
C ILE A 43 -1.77 20.26 -1.18
N LEU A 44 -2.08 19.33 -2.10
CA LEU A 44 -2.96 19.61 -3.25
C LEU A 44 -4.42 19.80 -2.84
N LEU A 45 -4.90 19.01 -1.87
CA LEU A 45 -6.31 18.99 -1.48
C LEU A 45 -6.62 19.94 -0.32
N TYR A 46 -5.62 20.39 0.46
CA TYR A 46 -5.84 21.19 1.68
C TYR A 46 -6.85 22.34 1.53
N LYS A 47 -6.82 23.05 0.39
CA LYS A 47 -7.71 24.20 0.11
C LYS A 47 -9.14 23.83 -0.27
N TYR A 48 -9.39 22.57 -0.57
CA TYR A 48 -10.67 22.04 -1.07
C TYR A 48 -11.40 21.19 -0.02
N LEU A 49 -10.85 21.07 1.19
CA LEU A 49 -11.40 20.25 2.26
C LEU A 49 -12.16 21.10 3.27
N ASP A 50 -13.28 20.58 3.75
CA ASP A 50 -14.05 21.20 4.83
C ASP A 50 -13.28 21.15 6.17
N SER A 51 -12.41 20.14 6.34
CA SER A 51 -11.47 20.09 7.47
C SER A 51 -10.22 19.25 7.17
N PRO A 52 -9.07 19.57 7.80
CA PRO A 52 -7.84 18.77 7.66
C PRO A 52 -7.99 17.29 8.07
N LYS A 53 -8.98 16.97 8.91
CA LYS A 53 -9.26 15.58 9.33
C LYS A 53 -9.68 14.68 8.18
N GLN A 54 -10.20 15.25 7.08
CA GLN A 54 -10.52 14.48 5.86
C GLN A 54 -9.27 13.89 5.18
N LEU A 55 -8.07 14.42 5.47
CA LEU A 55 -6.79 13.87 5.00
C LEU A 55 -6.25 12.72 5.85
N LEU A 56 -6.81 12.51 7.04
CA LEU A 56 -6.33 11.57 8.05
C LEU A 56 -7.27 10.37 8.25
N LYS A 57 -8.49 10.42 7.67
CA LYS A 57 -9.60 9.53 8.03
C LYS A 57 -10.03 8.54 6.95
N ASN A 58 -9.23 8.38 5.89
CA ASN A 58 -9.61 7.53 4.78
C ASN A 58 -8.54 6.47 4.55
N GLY A 59 -8.37 5.55 5.51
CA GLY A 59 -7.74 4.27 5.22
C GLY A 59 -8.59 3.45 4.22
N CYS A 60 -8.20 2.21 3.93
CA CYS A 60 -8.92 1.37 2.99
C CYS A 60 -10.44 1.30 3.26
N GLU A 61 -10.86 1.24 4.52
CA GLU A 61 -12.28 1.13 4.90
C GLU A 61 -13.06 2.44 4.81
N GLY A 62 -12.37 3.57 4.72
CA GLY A 62 -13.01 4.86 4.45
C GLY A 62 -13.53 5.01 3.02
N CYS A 63 -13.06 4.16 2.09
CA CYS A 63 -13.39 4.23 0.66
C CYS A 63 -13.82 2.89 0.04
N HIS A 64 -13.53 1.77 0.71
CA HIS A 64 -13.81 0.42 0.23
C HIS A 64 -14.43 -0.42 1.33
N GLU A 65 -15.40 -1.26 0.99
CA GLU A 65 -15.90 -2.27 1.94
C GLU A 65 -14.92 -3.45 2.02
N LEU A 66 -14.80 -4.11 3.18
CA LEU A 66 -13.95 -5.29 3.37
C LEU A 66 -14.20 -6.40 2.33
N LYS A 67 -15.46 -6.62 1.92
CA LYS A 67 -15.84 -7.58 0.87
C LYS A 67 -15.07 -7.41 -0.45
N THR A 68 -14.50 -6.23 -0.68
CA THR A 68 -13.65 -5.92 -1.83
C THR A 68 -12.44 -6.84 -1.92
N PHE A 69 -11.97 -7.39 -0.80
CA PHE A 69 -10.78 -8.25 -0.71
C PHE A 69 -11.12 -9.74 -0.48
N GLU A 70 -12.40 -10.10 -0.37
CA GLU A 70 -12.83 -11.50 -0.19
C GLU A 70 -12.28 -12.41 -1.29
N GLY A 71 -11.84 -13.61 -0.90
CA GLY A 71 -11.30 -14.62 -1.82
C GLY A 71 -9.94 -14.30 -2.43
N ASN A 72 -9.30 -13.19 -2.06
CA ASN A 72 -7.93 -12.86 -2.48
C ASN A 72 -6.92 -13.41 -1.47
N THR A 73 -5.76 -13.82 -1.96
CA THR A 73 -4.57 -14.15 -1.16
C THR A 73 -3.92 -12.87 -0.61
N LYS A 74 -3.03 -13.00 0.39
CA LYS A 74 -2.26 -11.86 0.93
C LYS A 74 -1.46 -11.17 -0.16
N GLU A 75 -0.89 -11.93 -1.09
CA GLU A 75 -0.10 -11.43 -2.21
C GLU A 75 -0.94 -10.64 -3.21
N GLU A 76 -2.15 -11.12 -3.52
CA GLU A 76 -3.09 -10.41 -4.40
C GLU A 76 -3.61 -9.12 -3.76
N ILE A 77 -3.87 -9.14 -2.45
CA ILE A 77 -4.23 -7.94 -1.68
C ILE A 77 -3.09 -6.93 -1.72
N LEU A 78 -1.86 -7.36 -1.42
CA LEU A 78 -0.67 -6.49 -1.43
C LEU A 78 -0.41 -5.90 -2.83
N ASP A 79 -0.47 -6.72 -3.89
CA ASP A 79 -0.32 -6.26 -5.27
C ASP A 79 -1.38 -5.21 -5.64
N ARG A 80 -2.62 -5.39 -5.19
CA ARG A 80 -3.68 -4.42 -5.41
C ARG A 80 -3.45 -3.11 -4.66
N ILE A 81 -2.98 -3.16 -3.42
CA ILE A 81 -2.60 -1.97 -2.65
C ILE A 81 -1.47 -1.24 -3.36
N LEU A 82 -0.41 -1.94 -3.78
CA LEU A 82 0.74 -1.37 -4.48
C LEU A 82 0.37 -0.69 -5.81
N LYS A 83 -0.66 -1.18 -6.50
CA LYS A 83 -1.20 -0.56 -7.73
C LYS A 83 -2.09 0.66 -7.46
N SER A 84 -2.45 0.93 -6.21
CA SER A 84 -3.21 2.10 -5.79
C SER A 84 -2.31 3.34 -5.70
N TRP A 85 -2.82 4.50 -6.10
CA TRP A 85 -2.10 5.77 -5.90
C TRP A 85 -1.87 6.08 -4.41
N HIS A 86 -2.70 5.51 -3.53
CA HIS A 86 -2.57 5.61 -2.08
C HIS A 86 -1.33 4.90 -1.52
N ALA A 87 -0.77 3.92 -2.26
CA ALA A 87 0.43 3.17 -1.84
C ALA A 87 1.60 4.08 -1.46
N SER A 88 1.68 5.25 -2.10
CA SER A 88 2.74 6.26 -1.88
C SER A 88 2.77 6.85 -0.46
N GLY A 89 1.75 6.59 0.37
CA GLY A 89 1.68 7.03 1.76
C GLY A 89 2.24 6.02 2.77
N TYR A 90 2.60 4.82 2.32
CA TYR A 90 2.97 3.71 3.19
C TYR A 90 4.44 3.33 3.05
N ILE A 91 5.04 2.88 4.15
CA ILE A 91 6.30 2.12 4.11
C ILE A 91 6.00 0.63 3.89
N GLU A 92 7.03 -0.17 3.61
CA GLU A 92 6.87 -1.61 3.34
C GLU A 92 6.20 -2.36 4.49
N ASP A 93 6.57 -2.06 5.73
CA ASP A 93 5.95 -2.65 6.93
C ASP A 93 4.46 -2.32 7.02
N ASP A 94 4.07 -1.06 6.76
CA ASP A 94 2.66 -0.66 6.74
C ASP A 94 1.85 -1.47 5.71
N LEU A 95 2.45 -1.73 4.54
CA LEU A 95 1.81 -2.49 3.47
C LEU A 95 1.62 -3.96 3.88
N ASN A 96 2.60 -4.55 4.57
CA ASN A 96 2.51 -5.92 5.10
C ASN A 96 1.46 -6.03 6.22
N ASP A 97 1.44 -5.07 7.14
CA ASP A 97 0.46 -4.99 8.23
C ASP A 97 -0.97 -4.85 7.67
N LEU A 98 -1.15 -3.94 6.72
CA LEU A 98 -2.43 -3.70 6.06
C LEU A 98 -2.91 -4.90 5.25
N ALA A 99 -2.03 -5.52 4.44
CA ALA A 99 -2.37 -6.70 3.66
C ALA A 99 -2.72 -7.90 4.55
N THR A 100 -1.99 -8.07 5.67
CA THR A 100 -2.28 -9.11 6.66
C THR A 100 -3.65 -8.89 7.29
N PHE A 101 -3.92 -7.69 7.81
CA PHE A 101 -5.22 -7.37 8.41
C PHE A 101 -6.39 -7.62 7.45
N LEU A 102 -6.32 -7.09 6.22
CA LEU A 102 -7.40 -7.21 5.24
C LEU A 102 -7.66 -8.68 4.87
N PHE A 103 -6.60 -9.49 4.75
CA PHE A 103 -6.74 -10.91 4.50
C PHE A 103 -7.41 -11.64 5.68
N GLU A 104 -6.92 -11.44 6.91
CA GLU A 104 -7.45 -12.14 8.08
C GLU A 104 -8.91 -11.72 8.32
N GLU A 105 -9.23 -10.44 8.20
CA GLU A 105 -10.58 -9.93 8.48
C GLU A 105 -11.61 -10.40 7.43
N THR A 106 -11.23 -10.48 6.15
CA THR A 106 -12.15 -10.95 5.10
C THR A 106 -12.34 -12.47 5.07
N ASN A 107 -11.42 -13.22 5.69
CA ASN A 107 -11.50 -14.68 5.78
C ASN A 107 -11.90 -15.17 7.18
N LYS A 108 -12.19 -14.27 8.14
CA LYS A 108 -12.84 -14.62 9.40
C LYS A 108 -14.27 -15.09 9.11
N SER A 109 -14.51 -16.38 9.30
CA SER A 109 -15.86 -16.99 9.25
C SER A 109 -16.73 -16.57 10.41
#